data_AF-A0A956GLX6-F1
#
_entry.id   AF-A0A956GLX6-F1
#
_cell.length_a   1.000
_cell.length_b   1.000
_cell.length_c   1.000
_cell.angle_alpha   90.00
_cell.angle_beta   90.00
_cell.angle_gamma   90.00
#
_symmetry.space_group_name_H-M   'P 1'
#
loop_
_entity.id
_entity.type
_entity.pdbx_description
1 polymer ?
#
loop_
_entity_poly.entity_id
_entity_poly.type
_entity_poly.pdbx_seq_one_letter_code
_entity_poly.pdbx_strand_id
1 'polypeptide(L)'
;MRLRLHLVSALVASLALATSVTACGGDDTESYANLEECVTDHTVNEGLSEANAITTCLHDHLDVTFTTVQECVDYVTNNGGYPDSRDAACADLLSQPRIAP
;
A
#
# COMPACT_ATOMS: atom_id res chain seq x y z
N MET A 1 -60.38 10.12 1.06
CA MET A 1 -60.42 8.77 1.62
C MET A 1 -59.41 7.90 0.89
N ARG A 2 -58.50 7.25 1.64
CA ARG A 2 -57.74 6.00 1.37
C ARG A 2 -56.87 5.99 0.09
N LEU A 3 -55.57 6.30 0.15
CA LEU A 3 -54.42 5.47 0.57
C LEU A 3 -54.35 4.07 -0.09
N ARG A 4 -53.32 3.82 -0.93
CA ARG A 4 -52.20 2.85 -0.75
C ARG A 4 -51.37 2.71 -2.04
N LEU A 5 -50.07 3.05 -2.03
CA LEU A 5 -48.91 2.19 -1.70
C LEU A 5 -48.81 0.97 -2.64
N HIS A 6 -47.70 0.53 -3.24
CA HIS A 6 -46.25 0.78 -3.31
C HIS A 6 -45.79 -0.11 -4.52
N LEU A 7 -44.62 -0.07 -5.15
CA LEU A 7 -43.25 0.18 -4.72
C LEU A 7 -42.51 0.75 -5.94
N VAL A 8 -41.91 1.94 -5.79
CA VAL A 8 -40.85 2.39 -6.71
C VAL A 8 -39.59 1.69 -6.24
N SER A 9 -39.20 0.65 -6.97
CA SER A 9 -37.95 -0.05 -6.74
C SER A 9 -36.77 0.79 -7.22
N ALA A 10 -35.79 0.83 -6.35
CA ALA A 10 -34.36 0.89 -6.61
C ALA A 10 -33.78 2.27 -7.03
N LEU A 11 -33.03 2.93 -6.16
CA LEU A 11 -31.64 2.64 -5.80
C LEU A 11 -30.71 3.52 -6.64
N VAL A 12 -30.42 4.71 -6.12
CA VAL A 12 -29.13 5.36 -6.38
C VAL A 12 -28.72 6.09 -5.09
N ALA A 13 -28.24 5.29 -4.13
CA ALA A 13 -27.37 5.81 -3.09
C ALA A 13 -26.02 6.10 -3.75
N SER A 14 -25.85 7.31 -4.32
CA SER A 14 -24.53 7.80 -4.70
C SER A 14 -23.80 8.20 -3.43
N LEU A 15 -23.36 7.18 -2.69
CA LEU A 15 -22.37 7.35 -1.65
C LEU A 15 -21.07 7.69 -2.37
N ALA A 16 -20.82 8.99 -2.51
CA ALA A 16 -19.51 9.51 -2.87
C ALA A 16 -18.55 9.08 -1.77
N LEU A 17 -17.91 7.91 -1.94
CA LEU A 17 -16.69 7.59 -1.24
C LEU A 17 -15.67 8.61 -1.77
N ALA A 18 -15.53 9.70 -1.02
CA ALA A 18 -14.32 10.49 -1.05
C ALA A 18 -13.19 9.47 -0.86
N THR A 19 -12.45 9.24 -1.94
CA THR A 19 -11.16 8.56 -1.90
C THR A 19 -10.29 9.42 -1.01
N SER A 20 -10.29 9.11 0.29
CA SER A 20 -9.22 9.50 1.18
C SER A 20 -7.97 8.94 0.54
N VAL A 21 -7.27 9.81 -0.16
CA VAL A 21 -5.82 9.75 -0.24
C VAL A 21 -5.36 9.70 1.21
N THR A 22 -5.29 8.50 1.78
CA THR A 22 -4.28 8.22 2.78
C THR A 22 -2.97 8.46 2.05
N ALA A 23 -2.54 9.72 2.06
CA ALA A 23 -1.13 10.01 2.16
C ALA A 23 -0.67 9.21 3.37
N CYS A 24 -0.13 8.02 3.10
CA CYS A 24 0.64 7.25 4.05
C CYS A 24 1.95 8.03 4.19
N GLY A 25 1.90 9.11 4.95
CA GLY A 25 3.03 9.96 5.29
C GLY A 25 2.91 10.19 6.78
N GLY A 26 3.20 9.14 7.55
CA GLY A 26 3.35 9.24 9.00
C GLY A 26 4.74 9.78 9.26
N ASP A 27 4.82 11.00 9.79
CA ASP A 27 6.01 11.67 10.33
C ASP A 27 7.36 10.93 10.12
N ASP A 28 7.95 11.12 8.93
CA ASP A 28 9.15 10.42 8.43
C ASP A 28 10.44 10.80 9.18
N THR A 29 10.60 10.34 10.42
CA THR A 29 11.90 10.31 11.13
C THR A 29 12.27 8.90 11.61
N GLU A 30 11.54 7.87 11.18
CA GLU A 30 11.90 6.48 11.45
C GLU A 30 13.01 6.08 10.46
N SER A 31 14.23 5.91 10.97
CA SER A 31 15.36 5.40 10.20
C SER A 31 15.57 3.94 10.56
N TYR A 32 15.13 3.05 9.67
CA TYR A 32 15.30 1.61 9.84
C TYR A 32 16.69 1.15 9.41
N ALA A 33 17.31 0.24 10.15
CA ALA A 33 18.65 -0.25 9.81
C ALA A 33 18.65 -1.20 8.59
N ASN A 34 17.50 -1.82 8.31
CA ASN A 34 17.32 -2.74 7.19
C ASN A 34 15.82 -2.90 6.85
N LEU A 35 15.55 -3.59 5.74
CA LEU A 35 14.20 -3.86 5.24
C LEU A 35 13.35 -4.65 6.24
N GLU A 36 13.95 -5.61 6.97
CA GLU A 36 13.23 -6.46 7.92
C GLU A 36 12.66 -5.67 9.10
N GLU A 37 13.45 -4.75 9.64
CA GLU A 37 13.03 -3.85 10.72
C GLU A 37 11.86 -2.96 10.28
N CYS A 38 11.97 -2.37 9.08
CA CYS A 38 10.92 -1.54 8.50
C CYS A 38 9.62 -2.32 8.28
N VAL A 39 9.70 -3.48 7.61
CA VAL A 39 8.51 -4.29 7.31
C VAL A 39 7.85 -4.79 8.60
N THR A 40 8.64 -5.15 9.60
CA THR A 40 8.12 -5.58 10.91
C THR A 40 7.39 -4.44 11.61
N ASP A 41 7.94 -3.22 11.60
CA ASP A 41 7.29 -2.07 12.21
C ASP A 41 5.93 -1.78 11.56
N HIS A 42 5.91 -1.62 10.23
CA HIS A 42 4.69 -1.33 9.49
C HIS A 42 3.63 -2.44 9.58
N THR A 43 4.04 -3.72 9.69
CA THR A 43 3.08 -4.82 9.87
C THR A 43 2.55 -4.93 11.29
N VAL A 44 3.39 -4.70 12.31
CA VAL A 44 3.02 -4.87 13.73
C VAL A 44 2.35 -3.62 14.31
N ASN A 45 2.89 -2.44 14.03
CA ASN A 45 2.47 -1.17 14.63
C ASN A 45 1.42 -0.44 13.78
N GLU A 46 1.52 -0.52 12.45
CA GLU A 46 0.57 0.13 11.54
C GLU A 46 -0.47 -0.84 10.95
N GLY A 47 -0.27 -2.15 11.11
CA GLY A 47 -1.22 -3.17 10.64
C GLY A 47 -1.29 -3.30 9.12
N LEU A 48 -0.25 -2.87 8.40
CA LEU A 48 -0.16 -3.05 6.95
C LEU A 48 0.00 -4.53 6.59
N SER A 49 -0.47 -4.90 5.40
CA SER A 49 -0.13 -6.20 4.83
C SER A 49 1.37 -6.25 4.52
N GLU A 50 1.97 -7.44 4.53
CA GLU A 50 3.41 -7.59 4.25
C GLU A 50 3.78 -6.99 2.89
N ALA A 51 2.94 -7.17 1.86
CA ALA A 51 3.19 -6.58 0.55
C ALA A 51 3.16 -5.03 0.57
N ASN A 52 2.20 -4.43 1.29
CA ASN A 52 2.12 -2.97 1.39
C ASN A 52 3.27 -2.40 2.22
N ALA A 53 3.63 -3.08 3.32
CA ALA A 53 4.77 -2.69 4.15
C ALA A 53 6.08 -2.72 3.36
N ILE A 54 6.31 -3.76 2.54
CA ILE A 54 7.48 -3.82 1.65
C ILE A 54 7.47 -2.63 0.67
N THR A 55 6.34 -2.34 0.03
CA THR A 55 6.23 -1.21 -0.91
C THR A 55 6.56 0.13 -0.22
N THR A 56 5.97 0.40 0.95
CA THR A 56 6.25 1.61 1.75
C THR A 56 7.72 1.69 2.15
N CYS A 57 8.31 0.62 2.68
CA CYS A 57 9.72 0.60 3.07
C CYS A 57 10.68 0.88 1.92
N LEU A 58 10.41 0.34 0.75
CA LEU A 58 11.23 0.55 -0.45
C LEU A 58 11.04 1.95 -1.05
N HIS A 59 9.83 2.50 -0.98
CA HIS A 59 9.50 3.81 -1.55
C HIS A 59 9.92 4.97 -0.64
N ASP A 60 9.58 4.90 0.64
CA ASP A 60 9.59 6.05 1.55
C ASP A 60 10.82 6.08 2.48
N HIS A 61 11.38 4.91 2.85
CA HIS A 61 12.40 4.85 3.90
C HIS A 61 13.81 4.48 3.43
N LEU A 62 13.94 3.59 2.43
CA LEU A 62 15.24 3.06 2.02
C LEU A 62 15.87 3.79 0.81
N ASP A 63 15.17 4.77 0.22
CA ASP A 63 15.58 5.57 -0.96
C ASP A 63 16.24 4.72 -2.06
N VAL A 64 15.67 3.53 -2.32
CA VAL A 64 16.15 2.61 -3.35
C VAL A 64 15.27 2.72 -4.59
N THR A 65 15.91 3.04 -5.71
CA THR A 65 15.21 3.09 -6.99
C THR A 65 15.42 1.81 -7.78
N PHE A 66 14.33 1.19 -8.22
CA PHE A 66 14.33 0.06 -9.14
C PHE A 66 13.85 0.50 -10.52
N THR A 67 14.35 -0.16 -11.57
CA THR A 67 13.88 0.06 -12.95
C THR A 67 13.08 -1.12 -13.48
N THR A 68 13.24 -2.30 -12.90
CA THR A 68 12.49 -3.51 -13.26
C THR A 68 11.96 -4.24 -12.02
N VAL A 69 10.88 -5.01 -12.19
CA VAL A 69 10.31 -5.84 -11.12
C VAL A 69 11.34 -6.85 -10.62
N GLN A 70 12.16 -7.41 -11.52
CA GLN A 70 13.19 -8.38 -11.15
C GLN A 70 14.26 -7.76 -10.24
N GLU A 71 14.71 -6.52 -10.52
CA GLU A 71 15.68 -5.84 -9.65
C GLU A 71 15.14 -5.62 -8.23
N CYS A 72 13.86 -5.24 -8.11
CA CYS A 72 13.20 -5.13 -6.82
C CYS A 72 13.10 -6.49 -6.12
N VAL A 73 12.66 -7.53 -6.83
CA VAL A 73 12.53 -8.90 -6.29
C VAL A 73 13.88 -9.44 -5.79
N ASP A 74 14.95 -9.21 -6.55
CA ASP A 74 16.30 -9.62 -6.17
C ASP A 74 16.76 -8.87 -4.91
N TYR A 75 16.49 -7.56 -4.82
CA TYR A 75 16.79 -6.78 -3.62
C TYR A 75 16.03 -7.29 -2.39
N VAL A 76 14.71 -7.47 -2.50
CA VAL A 76 13.86 -7.96 -1.40
C VAL A 76 14.26 -9.36 -0.96
N THR A 77 14.63 -10.22 -1.92
CA THR A 77 15.14 -11.57 -1.64
C THR A 77 16.46 -11.53 -0.88
N ASN A 78 17.35 -10.58 -1.18
CA ASN A 78 18.65 -10.45 -0.53
C ASN A 78 18.63 -9.72 0.82
N ASN A 79 17.59 -8.94 1.13
CA ASN A 79 17.56 -8.06 2.30
C ASN A 79 16.48 -8.36 3.35
N GLY A 80 15.59 -9.33 3.12
CA GLY A 80 14.62 -9.76 4.13
C GLY A 80 13.92 -11.09 3.82
N GLY A 81 13.86 -11.50 2.55
CA GLY A 81 13.42 -12.85 2.19
C GLY A 81 11.91 -13.05 2.37
N TYR A 82 11.11 -12.40 1.51
CA TYR A 82 9.64 -12.43 1.53
C TYR A 82 9.06 -13.16 0.31
N PRO A 83 9.13 -14.50 0.24
CA PRO A 83 8.79 -15.25 -0.97
C PRO A 83 7.31 -15.13 -1.37
N ASP A 84 6.42 -14.90 -0.40
CA ASP A 84 4.97 -14.91 -0.62
C ASP A 84 4.41 -13.54 -1.03
N SER A 85 5.12 -12.44 -0.74
CA SER A 85 4.64 -11.08 -0.90
C SER A 85 5.52 -10.19 -1.78
N ARG A 86 6.81 -10.52 -1.98
CA ARG A 86 7.76 -9.66 -2.72
C ARG A 86 7.31 -9.38 -4.16
N ASP A 87 6.75 -10.38 -4.84
CA ASP A 87 6.41 -10.24 -6.26
C ASP A 87 5.24 -9.26 -6.43
N ALA A 88 4.26 -9.32 -5.52
CA ALA A 88 3.14 -8.40 -5.47
C ALA A 88 3.59 -6.98 -5.07
N ALA A 89 4.43 -6.86 -4.04
CA ALA A 89 4.97 -5.58 -3.58
C ALA A 89 5.78 -4.87 -4.69
N CYS A 90 6.70 -5.59 -5.34
CA CYS A 90 7.55 -5.05 -6.40
C CYS A 90 6.76 -4.70 -7.67
N ALA A 91 5.72 -5.47 -8.00
CA ALA A 91 4.82 -5.12 -9.09
C ALA A 91 4.02 -3.86 -8.77
N ASP A 92 3.53 -3.72 -7.53
CA ASP A 92 2.80 -2.56 -7.07
C ASP A 92 3.68 -1.30 -7.09
N LEU A 93 4.85 -1.35 -6.46
CA LEU A 93 5.85 -0.27 -6.41
C LEU A 93 6.15 0.34 -7.79
N LEU A 94 6.32 -0.50 -8.81
CA LEU A 94 6.65 -0.05 -10.17
C LEU A 94 5.42 0.31 -11.02
N SER A 95 4.22 -0.03 -10.56
CA SER A 95 2.96 0.37 -11.19
C SER A 95 2.44 1.72 -10.67
N GLN A 96 2.90 2.14 -9.50
CA GLN A 96 2.56 3.45 -8.95
C GLN A 96 3.25 4.57 -9.74
N PRO A 97 2.52 5.61 -10.18
CA PRO A 97 3.15 6.77 -10.78
C PRO A 97 4.06 7.41 -9.74
N ARG A 98 5.36 7.57 -10.03
CA ARG A 98 6.27 8.30 -9.14
C ARG A 98 5.76 9.73 -8.98
N ILE A 99 5.09 10.00 -7.86
CA ILE A 99 4.76 11.36 -7.48
C ILE A 99 6.02 11.87 -6.78
N ALA A 100 6.88 12.53 -7.54
CA ALA A 100 8.00 13.26 -6.96
C ALA A 100 7.44 14.28 -5.95
N PRO A 101 8.08 14.45 -4.77
CA PRO A 101 7.64 15.43 -3.77
C PRO A 101 7.62 16.86 -4.32
#